data_AF-A0AAP4R0X1-F1
#
_entry.id   AF-A0AAP4R0X1-F1
#
_cell.length_a   1.000
_cell.length_b   1.000
_cell.length_c   1.000
_cell.angle_alpha   90.00
_cell.angle_beta   90.00
_cell.angle_gamma   90.00
#
_symmetry.space_group_name_H-M   'P 1'
#
loop_
_entity.id
_entity.type
_entity.pdbx_description
1 polymer ?
#
loop_
_entity_poly.entity_id
_entity_poly.type
_entity_poly.pdbx_seq_one_letter_code
_entity_poly.pdbx_strand_id
1 'polypeptide(L)' 'MTDATTIARMIETHDGHPVLHPSGARMNIKVFAAETGGAYSLMETVLPPRRNRAVAHP' A
#
# COMPACT_ATOMS: atom_id res chain seq x y z
N MET A 1 -6.47 30.26 6.20
CA MET A 1 -6.66 30.19 4.74
C MET A 1 -5.60 29.22 4.24
N THR A 2 -5.88 27.92 4.23
CA THR A 2 -4.93 26.94 3.69
C THR A 2 -5.12 26.95 2.19
N ASP A 3 -4.12 27.46 1.46
CA ASP A 3 -3.97 27.27 0.03
C ASP A 3 -4.06 25.77 -0.25
N ALA A 4 -5.24 25.33 -0.68
CA ALA A 4 -5.44 23.99 -1.20
C ALA A 4 -4.93 23.99 -2.64
N THR A 5 -3.63 24.26 -2.83
CA THR A 5 -2.96 23.91 -4.07
C THR A 5 -2.99 22.39 -4.12
N THR A 6 -3.93 21.81 -4.86
CA THR A 6 -3.95 20.37 -5.11
C THR A 6 -2.62 20.00 -5.77
N ILE A 7 -1.69 19.47 -4.98
CA ILE A 7 -0.37 19.08 -5.44
C ILE A 7 -0.54 17.70 -6.08
N ALA A 8 -0.71 17.67 -7.40
CA ALA A 8 -0.55 16.43 -8.14
C ALA A 8 0.92 16.00 -8.01
N ARG A 9 1.16 14.85 -7.38
CA ARG A 9 2.48 14.26 -7.17
C ARG A 9 2.55 12.94 -7.93
N MET A 10 3.61 12.74 -8.71
CA MET A 10 3.95 11.43 -9.25
C MET A 10 4.54 10.58 -8.13
N ILE A 11 4.11 9.32 -8.02
CA ILE A 11 4.63 8.36 -7.04
C ILE A 11 5.37 7.29 -7.83
N GLU A 12 6.64 7.10 -7.51
CA GLU A 12 7.47 6.09 -8.16
C GLU A 12 7.25 4.70 -7.55
N THR A 13 7.62 3.67 -8.31
CA THR A 13 7.50 2.27 -7.88
C THR A 13 8.26 2.00 -6.58
N HIS A 14 9.39 2.67 -6.37
CA HIS A 14 10.25 2.48 -5.20
C HIS A 14 9.88 3.37 -4.00
N ASP A 15 8.95 4.31 -4.16
CA ASP A 15 8.49 5.16 -3.07
C ASP A 15 7.67 4.37 -2.03
N GLY A 16 7.57 4.90 -0.83
CA GLY A 16 6.64 4.42 0.19
C GLY A 16 7.28 3.87 1.46
N HIS A 17 6.41 3.39 2.36
CA HIS A 17 6.77 2.90 3.68
C HIS A 17 6.39 1.42 3.82
N PRO A 18 7.37 0.51 3.90
CA PRO A 18 7.10 -0.91 4.08
C PRO A 18 6.56 -1.18 5.49
N VAL A 19 5.48 -1.95 5.56
CA VAL A 19 4.81 -2.35 6.80
C VAL A 19 4.50 -3.85 6.75
N LEU A 20 4.70 -4.53 7.89
CA LEU A 20 4.22 -5.89 8.09
C LEU A 20 2.87 -5.84 8.81
N HIS A 21 1.80 -6.23 8.12
CA HIS A 21 0.48 -6.34 8.72
C HIS A 21 0.42 -7.53 9.68
N PRO A 22 -0.37 -7.49 10.78
CA PRO A 22 -0.51 -8.61 11.71
C PRO A 22 -0.92 -9.95 11.09
N SER A 23 -1.53 -9.95 9.90
CA SER A 23 -1.82 -11.18 9.14
C SER A 23 -0.59 -11.83 8.47
N GLY A 24 0.58 -11.20 8.58
CA GLY A 24 1.80 -11.60 7.86
C GLY A 24 1.90 -11.05 6.43
N ALA A 25 0.91 -10.28 5.97
CA ALA A 25 0.98 -9.61 4.67
C ALA A 25 2.02 -8.48 4.69
N ARG A 26 2.83 -8.41 3.64
CA ARG A 26 3.76 -7.30 3.42
C ARG A 26 3.04 -6.21 2.63
N MET A 27 3.12 -4.99 3.12
CA MET A 27 2.44 -3.84 2.53
C MET A 27 3.45 -2.71 2.31
N ASN A 28 3.19 -1.86 1.32
CA ASN A 28 3.96 -0.65 1.08
C ASN A 28 2.99 0.55 1.01
N ILE A 29 3.01 1.41 2.03
CA ILE A 29 2.14 2.59 2.07
C ILE A 29 2.71 3.65 1.16
N LYS A 30 1.95 4.07 0.15
CA LYS A 30 2.34 5.09 -0.84
C LYS A 30 1.87 6.49 -0.47
N VAL A 31 0.72 6.59 0.20
CA VAL A 31 0.14 7.85 0.66
C VAL A 31 -0.57 7.64 1.99
N PHE A 32 -0.20 8.43 3.01
CA PHE A 32 -0.90 8.49 4.29
C PHE A 32 -2.09 9.44 4.23
N ALA A 33 -3.14 9.15 5.01
CA ALA A 33 -4.32 10.02 5.15
C ALA A 33 -3.96 11.46 5.56
N ALA A 34 -2.93 11.63 6.41
CA ALA A 34 -2.48 12.96 6.82
C ALA A 34 -2.02 13.83 5.64
N GLU A 35 -1.47 13.22 4.58
CA GLU A 35 -1.02 13.94 3.38
C GLU A 35 -2.17 14.40 2.49
N THR A 36 -3.36 13.80 2.64
CA THR A 36 -4.55 14.11 1.84
C THR A 36 -5.61 14.89 2.64
N GLY A 37 -5.25 15.38 3.83
CA GLY A 37 -6.20 16.02 4.74
C GLY A 37 -7.27 15.07 5.27
N GLY A 38 -7.00 13.76 5.26
CA GLY A 38 -7.91 12.72 5.75
C GLY A 38 -8.82 12.11 4.68
N ALA A 39 -8.71 12.51 3.41
CA ALA A 39 -9.61 12.04 2.35
C ALA A 39 -9.39 10.56 2.00
N TYR A 40 -8.13 10.13 1.88
CA TYR A 40 -7.79 8.75 1.53
C TYR A 40 -6.35 8.38 1.91
N SER A 41 -6.08 7.07 1.93
CA SER A 41 -4.72 6.50 1.94
C SER A 41 -4.55 5.57 0.74
N LEU A 42 -3.32 5.38 0.29
CA LEU A 42 -2.99 4.44 -0.79
C LEU A 42 -1.89 3.48 -0.32
N MET A 43 -2.10 2.19 -0.57
CA MET A 43 -1.17 1.14 -0.17
C MET A 43 -1.14 0.02 -1.21
N GLU A 44 0.05 -0.52 -1.43
CA GLU A 44 0.26 -1.73 -2.23
C GLU A 44 0.42 -2.93 -1.30
N THR A 45 -0.24 -4.05 -1.60
CA THR A 45 -0.04 -5.30 -0.87
C THR A 45 0.85 -6.23 -1.70
N VAL A 46 1.99 -6.60 -1.14
CA VAL A 46 2.87 -7.61 -1.71
C VAL A 46 2.37 -8.98 -1.26
N LEU A 47 1.65 -9.66 -2.15
CA LEU A 47 1.22 -11.02 -1.90
C LEU A 47 2.44 -11.94 -1.92
N PRO A 48 2.63 -12.80 -0.91
CA PRO A 48 3.64 -13.84 -1.00
C PRO A 48 3.32 -14.73 -2.21
N PRO A 49 4.34 -15.32 -2.86
CA PRO A 49 4.12 -16.29 -3.93
C PRO A 49 3.11 -17.33 -3.44
N ARG A 50 2.06 -17.60 -4.22
CA ARG A 50 1.13 -18.67 -3.89
C ARG A 50 1.98 -19.93 -3.71
N ARG A 51 1.99 -20.50 -2.50
CA ARG A 51 2.30 -21.92 -2.37
C ARG A 51 1.19 -22.61 -3.14
N ASN A 52 1.46 -22.98 -4.39
CA ASN A 52 0.70 -24.00 -5.09
C ASN A 52 0.89 -25.30 -4.30
N ARG A 53 0.21 -25.44 -3.16
CA ARG A 53 -0.14 -26.76 -2.68
C ARG A 53 -1.27 -27.17 -3.61
N ALA A 54 -0.90 -27.68 -4.78
CA ALA A 54 -1.78 -28.58 -5.50
C ALA A 54 -2.17 -29.63 -4.47
N VAL A 55 -3.39 -29.50 -3.97
CA VAL A 55 -4.01 -30.52 -3.14
C VAL A 55 -4.15 -31.68 -4.12
N ALA A 56 -3.26 -32.67 -3.98
CA ALA A 56 -3.49 -33.96 -4.59
C ALA A 56 -4.81 -34.45 -4.00
N HIS A 57 -5.88 -34.29 -4.76
CA HIS A 57 -7.14 -34.95 -4.45
C HIS A 57 -6.94 -36.44 -4.78
N PRO A 58 -7.29 -37.35 -3.84
CA PRO A 58 -7.19 -38.79 -4.04
C PRO A 58 -8.12 -39.29 -5.15
#